data_AF-A0A0R0FZS7-F1
#
_entry.id   AF-A0A0R0FZS7-F1
#
_cell.length_a   1.000
_cell.length_b   1.000
_cell.length_c   1.000
_cell.angle_alpha   90.00
_cell.angle_beta   90.00
_cell.angle_gamma   90.00
#
_symmetry.space_group_name_H-M   'P 1'
#
loop_
_entity.id
_entity.type
_entity.pdbx_description
1 polymer ?
#
loop_
_entity_poly.entity_id
_entity_poly.type
_entity_poly.pdbx_seq_one_letter_code
_entity_poly.pdbx_strand_id
1 'polypeptide(L)'
;MFFFFLKKYTLQHKILLWRTGDDYVFVLIFSHMFIQVFIANPNKPREVKIILSKNQEKPLELLHNLSPGKGSEDEQFEEGKEFIIKEIERLSS
;
A
#
# COMPACT_ATOMS: atom_id res chain seq x y z
N MET A 1 -12.12 15.96 4.70
CA MET A 1 -10.89 16.31 3.95
C MET A 1 -10.17 15.07 3.38
N PHE A 2 -9.86 14.05 4.19
CA PHE A 2 -9.21 12.80 3.72
C PHE A 2 -9.92 12.12 2.53
N PHE A 3 -11.24 11.94 2.62
CA PHE A 3 -12.03 11.34 1.52
C PHE A 3 -11.95 12.16 0.22
N PHE A 4 -11.91 13.49 0.33
CA PHE A 4 -11.75 14.38 -0.82
C PHE A 4 -10.36 14.27 -1.44
N PHE A 5 -9.33 14.15 -0.60
CA PHE A 5 -7.96 13.90 -1.04
C PHE A 5 -7.88 12.56 -1.78
N LEU A 6 -8.36 11.47 -1.18
CA LEU A 6 -8.48 10.16 -1.83
C LEU A 6 -9.16 10.28 -3.20
N LYS A 7 -10.33 10.92 -3.27
CA LYS A 7 -11.09 11.08 -4.53
C LYS A 7 -10.30 11.85 -5.60
N LYS A 8 -9.66 12.96 -5.23
CA LYS A 8 -8.86 13.78 -6.17
C LYS A 8 -7.68 12.97 -6.72
N TYR A 9 -6.98 12.24 -5.85
CA TYR A 9 -5.85 11.39 -6.26
C TYR A 9 -6.32 10.20 -7.12
N THR A 10 -7.41 9.52 -6.74
CA THR A 10 -7.95 8.41 -7.56
C THR A 10 -8.33 8.89 -8.97
N LEU A 11 -8.80 10.13 -9.12
CA LEU A 11 -9.14 10.70 -10.43
C LEU A 11 -7.89 10.92 -11.29
N GLN A 12 -6.84 11.55 -10.73
CA GLN A 12 -5.57 11.77 -11.45
C GLN A 12 -4.95 10.44 -11.90
N HIS A 13 -5.00 9.42 -11.05
CA HIS A 13 -4.49 8.09 -11.39
C HIS A 13 -5.37 7.34 -12.38
N LYS A 14 -6.70 7.44 -12.27
CA LYS A 14 -7.59 6.91 -13.32
C LYS A 14 -7.21 7.51 -14.67
N ILE A 15 -6.98 8.81 -14.77
CA ILE A 15 -6.56 9.45 -16.03
C ILE A 15 -5.25 8.84 -16.57
N LEU A 16 -4.26 8.62 -15.69
CA LEU A 16 -3.01 7.96 -16.08
C LEU A 16 -3.23 6.53 -16.57
N LEU A 17 -4.05 5.74 -15.86
CA LEU A 17 -4.38 4.36 -16.21
C LEU A 17 -5.14 4.24 -17.53
N TRP A 18 -6.12 5.12 -17.74
CA TRP A 18 -6.84 5.24 -19.02
C TRP A 18 -5.90 5.57 -20.18
N ARG A 19 -4.78 6.25 -19.91
CA ARG A 19 -3.78 6.59 -20.93
C ARG A 19 -2.82 5.44 -21.23
N THR A 20 -2.47 4.64 -20.22
CA THR A 20 -1.51 3.53 -20.39
C THR A 20 -2.18 2.25 -20.87
N GLY A 21 -3.43 1.97 -20.45
CA GLY A 21 -4.15 0.74 -20.81
C GLY A 21 -3.54 -0.56 -20.30
N ASP A 22 -2.60 -0.47 -19.35
CA ASP A 22 -1.82 -1.60 -18.85
C ASP A 22 -2.27 -1.99 -17.43
N ASP A 23 -2.80 -3.21 -17.32
CA ASP A 23 -3.29 -3.78 -16.05
C ASP A 23 -2.18 -3.97 -15.01
N TYR A 24 -0.92 -4.18 -15.42
CA TYR A 24 0.20 -4.28 -14.48
C TYR A 24 0.47 -2.92 -13.82
N VAL A 25 0.42 -1.85 -14.61
CA VAL A 25 0.55 -0.49 -14.11
C VAL A 25 -0.62 -0.15 -13.18
N PHE A 26 -1.83 -0.67 -13.44
CA PHE A 26 -2.95 -0.59 -12.52
C PHE A 26 -2.65 -1.20 -11.15
N VAL A 27 -2.18 -2.44 -11.13
CA VAL A 27 -1.87 -3.16 -9.89
C VAL A 27 -0.75 -2.45 -9.12
N LEU A 28 0.29 -1.99 -9.80
CA LEU A 28 1.41 -1.27 -9.18
C LEU A 28 0.95 0.06 -8.56
N ILE A 29 0.20 0.87 -9.30
CA ILE A 29 -0.30 2.17 -8.81
C ILE A 29 -1.28 1.98 -7.66
N PHE A 30 -2.21 1.03 -7.78
CA PHE A 30 -3.18 0.75 -6.74
C PHE A 30 -2.49 0.29 -5.44
N SER A 31 -1.51 -0.60 -5.56
CA SER A 31 -0.69 -1.07 -4.43
C SER A 31 0.05 0.10 -3.77
N HIS A 32 0.73 0.93 -4.55
CA HIS A 32 1.43 2.10 -4.04
C HIS A 32 0.48 3.09 -3.34
N MET A 33 -0.71 3.35 -3.91
CA MET A 33 -1.72 4.18 -3.26
C MET A 33 -2.21 3.58 -1.94
N PHE A 34 -2.50 2.28 -1.93
CA PHE A 34 -2.96 1.59 -0.72
C PHE A 34 -1.91 1.74 0.39
N ILE A 35 -0.63 1.52 0.06
CA ILE A 35 0.48 1.71 0.99
C ILE A 35 0.53 3.16 1.49
N GLN A 36 0.52 4.17 0.60
CA GLN A 36 0.62 5.57 1.03
C GLN A 36 -0.54 6.02 1.92
N VAL A 37 -1.76 5.58 1.60
CA VAL A 37 -2.97 6.04 2.28
C VAL A 37 -3.22 5.29 3.59
N PHE A 38 -3.02 3.96 3.59
CA PHE A 38 -3.36 3.10 4.70
C PHE A 38 -2.17 2.71 5.57
N ILE A 39 -0.95 2.69 5.04
CA ILE A 39 0.22 2.20 5.75
C ILE A 39 1.16 3.35 6.09
N ALA A 40 1.62 4.13 5.11
CA ALA A 40 2.60 5.19 5.33
C ALA A 40 2.03 6.52 5.85
N ASN A 41 0.70 6.71 5.87
CA ASN A 41 0.10 7.91 6.44
C ASN A 41 0.20 7.86 7.99
N PRO A 42 0.95 8.73 8.68
CA PRO A 42 1.00 8.70 10.16
C PRO A 42 -0.32 9.18 10.79
N ASN A 43 -1.07 10.04 10.09
CA ASN A 43 -2.30 10.68 10.55
C ASN A 43 -3.56 9.90 10.16
N LYS A 44 -3.51 8.56 10.23
CA LYS A 44 -4.65 7.69 9.88
C LYS A 44 -5.84 7.99 10.80
N PRO A 45 -7.06 8.10 10.26
CA PRO A 45 -8.27 8.17 11.09
C PRO A 45 -8.37 6.97 12.04
N ARG A 46 -8.96 7.17 13.22
CA ARG A 46 -9.05 6.13 14.26
C ARG A 46 -9.74 4.87 13.74
N GLU A 47 -10.81 5.03 12.97
CA GLU A 47 -11.58 3.95 12.38
C GLU A 47 -10.73 3.09 11.44
N VAL A 48 -9.87 3.73 10.65
CA VAL A 48 -8.93 3.04 9.75
C VAL A 48 -7.90 2.25 10.57
N LYS A 49 -7.35 2.84 11.64
CA LYS A 49 -6.42 2.12 12.53
C LYS A 49 -7.05 0.87 13.13
N ILE A 50 -8.30 0.95 13.60
CA ILE A 50 -9.04 -0.19 14.17
C ILE A 50 -9.28 -1.28 13.13
N ILE A 51 -9.66 -0.91 11.90
CA ILE A 51 -9.89 -1.88 10.83
C ILE A 51 -8.58 -2.57 10.46
N LEU A 52 -7.49 -1.82 10.32
CA LEU A 52 -6.19 -2.37 9.98
C LEU A 52 -5.68 -3.30 11.09
N SER A 53 -5.73 -2.90 12.37
CA SER A 53 -5.25 -3.73 13.47
C SER A 53 -6.02 -5.05 13.60
N LYS A 54 -7.33 -5.05 13.31
CA LYS A 54 -8.16 -6.27 13.31
C LYS A 54 -7.90 -7.22 12.14
N ASN A 55 -7.34 -6.73 11.04
CA ASN A 55 -7.20 -7.48 9.79
C ASN A 55 -5.75 -7.61 9.33
N GLN A 56 -4.78 -7.24 10.17
CA GLN A 56 -3.36 -7.14 9.81
C GLN A 56 -2.68 -8.49 9.52
N GLU A 57 -3.18 -9.59 10.07
CA GLU A 57 -2.56 -10.91 9.94
C GLU A 57 -2.39 -11.32 8.47
N LYS A 58 -3.44 -11.15 7.67
CA LYS A 58 -3.43 -11.54 6.25
C LYS A 58 -2.49 -10.66 5.39
N PRO A 59 -2.50 -9.32 5.50
CA PRO A 59 -1.47 -8.48 4.90
C PRO A 59 -0.05 -8.85 5.31
N LEU A 60 0.21 -9.11 6.60
CA LEU A 60 1.54 -9.49 7.08
C LEU A 60 2.00 -10.83 6.48
N GLU A 61 1.13 -11.84 6.50
CA GLU A 61 1.39 -13.13 5.86
C GLU A 61 1.71 -12.98 4.38
N LEU A 62 0.92 -12.18 3.64
CA LEU A 62 1.16 -11.94 2.22
C LEU A 62 2.50 -11.24 1.98
N LEU A 63 2.85 -10.24 2.80
CA LEU A 63 4.10 -9.50 2.67
C LEU A 63 5.32 -10.37 3.01
N HIS A 64 5.26 -11.20 4.05
CA HIS A 64 6.37 -12.11 4.38
C HIS A 64 6.62 -13.14 3.28
N ASN A 65 5.58 -13.58 2.59
CA ASN A 65 5.69 -14.50 1.45
C ASN A 65 6.01 -13.79 0.12
N LEU A 66 5.99 -12.45 0.10
CA LEU A 66 6.27 -11.67 -1.10
C LEU A 66 7.78 -11.59 -1.34
N SER A 67 8.19 -12.01 -2.52
CA SER A 67 9.58 -11.98 -3.00
C SER A 67 9.66 -11.08 -4.24
N PRO A 68 10.79 -10.37 -4.46
CA PRO A 68 10.96 -9.46 -5.61
C PRO A 68 10.89 -10.16 -6.96
N GLY A 69 10.98 -11.50 -6.98
CA GLY A 69 11.02 -12.31 -8.19
C GLY A 69 12.37 -13.01 -8.33
N LYS A 70 12.42 -14.04 -9.18
CA LYS A 70 13.65 -14.83 -9.37
C LYS A 70 14.74 -13.98 -10.02
N GLY A 71 15.86 -13.82 -9.33
CA GLY A 71 17.08 -13.21 -9.88
C GLY A 71 17.15 -11.68 -9.78
N SER A 72 16.24 -11.04 -9.06
CA SER A 72 16.29 -9.59 -8.77
C SER A 72 16.70 -9.36 -7.31
N GLU A 73 17.89 -8.79 -7.11
CA GLU A 73 18.30 -8.16 -5.84
C GLU A 73 17.74 -6.73 -5.81
N ASP A 74 16.42 -6.60 -5.76
CA ASP A 74 15.77 -5.30 -5.65
C ASP A 74 15.79 -4.86 -4.19
N GLU A 75 16.90 -4.22 -3.79
CA GLU A 75 17.09 -3.68 -2.43
C GLU A 75 15.97 -2.69 -2.07
N GLN A 76 15.52 -1.89 -3.03
CA GLN A 76 14.43 -0.93 -2.84
C GLN A 76 13.10 -1.63 -2.54
N PHE A 77 12.85 -2.76 -3.20
CA PHE A 77 11.68 -3.60 -2.91
C PHE A 77 11.74 -4.16 -1.49
N GLU A 78 12.86 -4.74 -1.08
CA GLU A 78 13.00 -5.33 0.27
C GLU A 78 12.92 -4.26 1.37
N GLU A 79 13.55 -3.10 1.19
CA GLU A 79 13.45 -1.98 2.13
C GLU A 79 12.00 -1.48 2.24
N GLY A 80 11.31 -1.32 1.11
CA GLY A 80 9.91 -0.93 1.07
C GLY A 80 9.00 -1.94 1.77
N LYS A 81 9.23 -3.24 1.55
CA LYS A 81 8.49 -4.33 2.19
C LYS A 81 8.69 -4.33 3.70
N GLU A 82 9.93 -4.23 4.17
CA GLU A 82 10.28 -4.16 5.59
C GLU A 82 9.67 -2.93 6.28
N PHE A 83 9.71 -1.76 5.62
CA PHE A 83 9.07 -0.55 6.14
C PHE A 83 7.57 -0.75 6.32
N ILE A 84 6.90 -1.35 5.34
CA ILE A 84 5.46 -1.63 5.37
C ILE A 84 5.10 -2.60 6.50
N ILE A 85 5.85 -3.70 6.65
CA ILE A 85 5.65 -4.69 7.72
C ILE A 85 5.72 -3.99 9.08
N LYS A 86 6.77 -3.21 9.33
CA LYS A 86 6.94 -2.46 10.59
C LYS A 86 5.81 -1.49 10.85
N GLU A 87 5.32 -0.79 9.83
CA GLU A 87 4.19 0.12 9.99
C GLU A 87 2.89 -0.61 10.29
N ILE A 88 2.67 -1.81 9.73
CA ILE A 88 1.50 -2.63 10.07
C ILE A 88 1.62 -3.16 11.50
N GLU A 89 2.75 -3.74 11.91
CA GLU A 89 2.96 -4.28 13.26
C GLU A 89 2.79 -3.22 14.35
N ARG A 90 3.22 -1.98 14.09
CA ARG A 90 3.01 -0.82 14.98
C ARG A 90 1.54 -0.50 15.21
N LEU A 91 0.62 -0.92 14.33
CA LEU A 91 -0.83 -0.74 14.55
C LEU A 91 -1.39 -1.72 15.58
N SER A 92 -0.66 -2.81 15.86
CA SER A 92 -1.03 -3.80 16.87
C SER A 92 -0.61 -3.41 18.28
N SER A 93 0.35 -2.50 18.42
CA SER A 93 0.91 -2.04 19.71
C SER A 93 0.07 -0.92 20.31
#